data_AF-A0AB38V0M3-F1
#
_entry.id   AF-A0AB38V0M3-F1
#
_cell.length_a   1.000
_cell.length_b   1.000
_cell.length_c   1.000
_cell.angle_alpha   90.00
_cell.angle_beta   90.00
_cell.angle_gamma   90.00
#
_symmetry.space_group_name_H-M   'P 1'
#
loop_
_entity.id
_entity.type
_entity.pdbx_description
1 polymer ?
#
loop_
_entity_poly.entity_id
_entity_poly.type
_entity_poly.pdbx_seq_one_letter_code
_entity_poly.pdbx_strand_id
1 'polypeptide(L)'
;MPVTIEATPDSQRLQFLDDYCPRCNPAGDQADSRVRSATLTEPVRLTWPGGKYVTCDYQCHGCGHQWRRADYWTARSAGFDRKQRRRAA
;
A
#
# COMPACT_ATOMS: atom_id res chain seq x y z
N MET A 1 5.57 -19.80 -0.43
CA MET A 1 4.85 -19.22 0.72
C MET A 1 4.76 -17.72 0.50
N PRO A 2 3.56 -17.13 0.50
CA PRO A 2 3.41 -15.67 0.41
C PRO A 2 3.91 -15.02 1.70
N VAL A 3 4.59 -13.89 1.59
CA VAL A 3 4.98 -13.08 2.75
C VAL A 3 3.85 -12.09 3.00
N THR A 4 3.31 -12.10 4.23
CA THR A 4 2.25 -11.17 4.64
C THR A 4 2.80 -10.27 5.74
N ILE A 5 2.64 -8.97 5.59
CA ILE A 5 3.00 -7.96 6.59
C ILE A 5 1.72 -7.21 6.91
N GLU A 6 1.33 -7.20 8.18
CA GLU A 6 0.29 -6.30 8.65
C GLU A 6 0.93 -4.95 8.93
N ALA A 7 0.34 -3.93 8.35
CA ALA A 7 0.82 -2.57 8.46
C ALA A 7 0.20 -1.92 9.68
N THR A 8 1.03 -1.47 10.59
CA THR A 8 0.62 -0.47 11.57
C THR A 8 0.79 0.92 10.95
N PRO A 9 -0.14 1.87 11.20
CA PRO A 9 -0.16 3.22 10.61
C PRO A 9 1.02 4.14 11.03
N ASP A 10 2.07 3.60 11.65
CA ASP A 10 3.30 4.31 12.01
C ASP A 10 4.53 3.73 11.29
N SER A 11 4.33 2.74 10.42
CA SER A 11 5.42 2.08 9.72
C SER A 11 5.97 2.98 8.61
N GLN A 12 7.04 3.73 8.90
CA GLN A 12 7.78 4.57 7.93
C GLN A 12 8.13 3.87 6.61
N ARG A 13 8.15 2.53 6.58
CA ARG A 13 8.32 1.72 5.37
C ARG A 13 7.16 1.80 4.38
N LEU A 14 5.99 2.28 4.79
CA LEU A 14 4.74 2.24 4.02
C LEU A 14 4.34 3.59 3.42
N GLN A 15 4.96 4.69 3.86
CA GLN A 15 4.70 6.06 3.34
C GLN A 15 4.92 6.18 1.81
N PHE A 16 5.62 5.22 1.20
CA PHE A 16 5.82 5.16 -0.25
C PHE A 16 4.80 4.29 -0.98
N LEU A 17 3.81 3.74 -0.27
CA LEU A 17 2.78 2.85 -0.78
C LEU A 17 1.37 3.43 -0.60
N ASP A 18 1.26 4.71 -0.27
CA ASP A 18 -0.01 5.37 -0.01
C ASP A 18 -0.83 5.53 -1.28
N ASP A 19 -2.13 5.28 -1.19
CA ASP A 19 -3.08 5.48 -2.30
C ASP A 19 -4.19 6.42 -1.83
N TYR A 20 -4.83 7.13 -2.75
CA TYR A 20 -5.98 7.96 -2.39
C TYR A 20 -7.24 7.10 -2.36
N CYS A 21 -8.10 7.35 -1.38
CA CYS A 21 -9.39 6.67 -1.33
C CYS A 21 -10.22 6.98 -2.59
N PRO A 22 -10.57 5.98 -3.42
CA PRO A 22 -11.28 6.23 -4.68
C PRO A 22 -12.71 6.73 -4.50
N ARG A 23 -13.29 6.60 -3.29
CA ARG A 23 -14.59 7.17 -2.96
C ARG A 23 -14.52 8.63 -2.51
N CYS A 24 -13.54 8.98 -1.67
CA CYS A 24 -13.39 10.35 -1.18
C CYS A 24 -12.67 11.25 -2.19
N ASN A 25 -11.78 10.67 -3.00
CA ASN A 25 -11.02 11.37 -4.03
C ASN A 25 -10.99 10.55 -5.33
N PRO A 26 -12.08 10.59 -6.11
CA PRO A 26 -12.12 9.93 -7.42
C PRO A 26 -11.16 10.56 -8.45
N ALA A 27 -10.71 11.81 -8.22
CA ALA A 27 -9.77 12.50 -9.10
C ALA A 27 -8.29 12.14 -8.82
N GLY A 28 -8.01 11.42 -7.74
CA GLY A 28 -6.66 11.01 -7.34
C GLY A 28 -5.72 12.21 -7.24
N ASP A 29 -4.59 12.15 -7.93
CA ASP A 29 -3.59 13.23 -7.96
C ASP A 29 -4.07 14.54 -8.59
N GLN A 30 -5.18 14.51 -9.35
CA GLN A 30 -5.75 15.71 -9.97
C GLN A 30 -6.64 16.53 -9.01
N ALA A 31 -6.93 16.00 -7.82
CA ALA A 31 -7.67 16.77 -6.81
C ALA A 31 -6.82 17.91 -6.23
N ASP A 32 -7.50 18.88 -5.63
CA ASP A 32 -6.82 19.92 -4.88
C ASP A 32 -5.99 19.35 -3.71
N SER A 33 -5.01 20.12 -3.26
CA SER A 33 -4.05 19.66 -2.26
C SER A 33 -4.68 19.26 -0.92
N ARG A 34 -5.81 19.87 -0.54
CA ARG A 34 -6.50 19.54 0.71
C ARG A 34 -7.19 18.20 0.60
N VAL A 35 -7.88 17.96 -0.50
CA VAL A 35 -8.52 16.66 -0.78
C VAL A 35 -7.47 15.56 -0.87
N ARG A 36 -6.36 15.79 -1.57
CA ARG A 36 -5.25 14.83 -1.63
C ARG A 36 -4.74 14.46 -0.24
N SER A 37 -4.43 15.46 0.59
CA SER A 37 -3.93 15.23 1.95
C SER A 37 -4.95 14.51 2.85
N ALA A 38 -6.23 14.83 2.72
CA ALA A 38 -7.30 14.23 3.53
C ALA A 38 -7.69 12.80 3.11
N THR A 39 -7.31 12.39 1.90
CA THR A 39 -7.72 11.09 1.32
C THR A 39 -6.57 10.14 1.09
N LEU A 40 -5.33 10.61 1.27
CA LEU A 40 -4.13 9.80 1.27
C LEU A 40 -4.25 8.73 2.38
N THR A 41 -4.14 7.48 2.00
CA THR A 41 -4.40 6.33 2.87
C THR A 41 -3.25 5.35 2.77
N GLU A 42 -2.65 5.04 3.91
CA GLU A 42 -1.63 4.00 4.02
C GLU A 42 -2.28 2.60 3.90
N PRO A 43 -1.57 1.61 3.34
CA PRO A 43 -2.08 0.23 3.31
C PRO A 43 -2.14 -0.35 4.72
N VAL A 44 -3.18 -1.12 5.04
CA VAL A 44 -3.34 -1.86 6.31
C VAL A 44 -2.74 -3.27 6.24
N ARG A 45 -2.54 -3.79 5.03
CA ARG A 45 -1.94 -5.11 4.81
C ARG A 45 -1.20 -5.16 3.49
N LEU A 46 -0.03 -5.79 3.53
CA LEU A 46 0.77 -6.11 2.36
C LEU A 46 0.90 -7.61 2.21
N THR A 47 0.61 -8.12 1.02
CA THR A 47 0.78 -9.54 0.67
C THR A 47 1.64 -9.66 -0.57
N TRP A 48 2.79 -10.32 -0.45
CA TRP A 48 3.68 -10.58 -1.57
C TRP A 48 3.77 -12.08 -1.89
N PRO A 49 3.26 -12.55 -3.04
CA PRO A 49 3.33 -13.95 -3.43
C PRO A 49 4.70 -14.39 -3.98
N GLY A 50 5.71 -13.51 -3.97
CA GLY A 50 7.03 -13.76 -4.58
C GLY A 50 7.18 -13.27 -6.02
N GLY A 51 6.18 -12.55 -6.55
CA GLY A 51 6.15 -11.99 -7.90
C GLY A 51 6.80 -10.61 -8.03
N LYS A 52 6.52 -9.91 -9.14
CA LYS A 52 7.00 -8.53 -9.36
C LYS A 52 6.26 -7.50 -8.50
N TYR A 53 4.96 -7.70 -8.31
CA TYR A 53 4.08 -6.77 -7.62
C TYR A 53 3.67 -7.30 -6.25
N VAL A 54 3.36 -6.37 -5.35
CA VAL A 54 2.76 -6.65 -4.04
C VAL A 54 1.28 -6.32 -4.10
N THR A 55 0.48 -7.09 -3.36
CA THR A 55 -0.92 -6.74 -3.11
C THR A 55 -1.02 -5.92 -1.84
N CYS A 56 -1.57 -4.71 -1.95
CA CYS A 56 -1.84 -3.81 -0.84
C CYS A 56 -3.35 -3.74 -0.62
N ASP A 57 -3.79 -3.97 0.61
CA ASP A 57 -5.15 -3.71 1.06
C ASP A 57 -5.16 -2.41 1.87
N TYR A 58 -6.13 -1.55 1.62
CA TYR A 58 -6.29 -0.23 2.25
C TYR A 58 -7.63 -0.12 2.95
N GLN A 59 -7.70 0.75 3.95
CA GLN A 59 -8.92 1.15 4.62
C GLN A 59 -8.93 2.65 4.86
N CYS A 60 -9.87 3.37 4.25
CA CYS A 60 -10.00 4.81 4.44
C CYS A 60 -10.52 5.10 5.86
N HIS A 61 -9.78 5.86 6.65
CA HIS A 61 -10.23 6.30 7.98
C HIS A 61 -11.38 7.30 7.94
N GLY A 62 -11.54 8.05 6.85
CA GLY A 62 -12.61 9.04 6.70
C GLY A 62 -13.97 8.42 6.39
N CYS A 63 -14.04 7.52 5.41
CA CYS A 63 -15.31 6.93 4.95
C CYS A 63 -15.47 5.42 5.23
N GLY A 64 -14.44 4.76 5.76
CA GLY A 64 -14.43 3.32 6.02
C GLY A 64 -14.31 2.43 4.77
N HIS A 65 -14.20 3.02 3.57
CA HIS A 65 -14.09 2.25 2.34
C HIS A 65 -12.79 1.44 2.31
N GLN A 66 -12.90 0.17 1.92
CA GLN A 66 -11.77 -0.74 1.78
C GLN A 66 -11.56 -1.05 0.29
N TRP A 67 -10.31 -1.07 -0.15
CA TRP A 67 -9.94 -1.44 -1.51
C TRP A 67 -8.59 -2.12 -1.56
N ARG A 68 -8.31 -2.74 -2.72
CA ARG A 68 -7.10 -3.51 -2.97
C ARG A 68 -6.40 -3.01 -4.23
N ARG A 69 -5.07 -2.94 -4.20
CA ARG A 69 -4.19 -2.72 -5.36
C ARG A 69 -3.19 -3.86 -5.48
N ALA A 70 -3.12 -4.51 -6.63
CA ALA A 70 -2.22 -5.66 -6.84
C ALA A 70 -1.11 -5.41 -7.88
N ASP A 71 -1.18 -4.27 -8.57
CA ASP A 71 -0.42 -3.93 -9.76
C ASP A 71 0.25 -2.55 -9.65
N TYR A 72 -0.16 -1.75 -8.67
CA TYR A 72 0.32 -0.38 -8.48
C TYR A 72 1.74 -0.34 -7.89
N TRP A 73 2.05 -1.25 -6.95
CA TRP A 73 3.31 -1.26 -6.23
C TRP A 73 4.17 -2.47 -6.56
N THR A 74 5.46 -2.22 -6.79
CA THR A 74 6.42 -3.31 -6.96
C THR A 74 6.86 -3.86 -5.60
N ALA A 75 7.21 -5.14 -5.57
CA ALA A 75 7.80 -5.78 -4.39
C ALA A 75 8.99 -4.99 -3.85
N ARG A 76 9.82 -4.44 -4.75
CA ARG A 76 10.98 -3.61 -4.41
C ARG A 76 10.57 -2.31 -3.70
N SER A 77 9.55 -1.61 -4.20
CA SER A 77 9.03 -0.39 -3.59
C SER A 77 8.51 -0.65 -2.17
N ALA A 78 7.90 -1.83 -1.96
CA ALA A 78 7.43 -2.27 -0.65
C ALA A 78 8.52 -2.92 0.23
N GLY A 79 9.80 -2.78 -0.12
CA GLY A 79 10.91 -3.29 0.68
C GLY A 79 11.12 -4.80 0.64
N PHE A 80 10.36 -5.53 -0.19
CA PHE A 80 10.59 -6.94 -0.48
C PHE A 80 11.77 -7.06 -1.47
N ASP A 81 13.00 -7.05 -0.98
CA ASP A 81 14.19 -7.34 -1.77
C ASP A 81 14.35 -8.87 -1.94
N ARG A 82 14.56 -9.33 -3.18
CA ARG A 82 14.85 -10.74 -3.49
C ARG A 82 16.05 -11.28 -2.71
N LYS A 83 16.98 -10.41 -2.27
CA LYS A 83 18.13 -10.79 -1.42
C LYS A 83 17.73 -11.29 -0.04
N GLN A 84 16.56 -10.92 0.50
CA GLN A 84 16.11 -11.44 1.80
C GLN A 84 15.82 -12.95 1.76
N ARG A 85 15.50 -13.52 0.59
CA ARG A 85 15.34 -14.98 0.41
C ARG A 85 16.65 -15.77 0.55
N ARG A 86 17.83 -15.13 0.46
CA ARG A 86 19.12 -15.84 0.62
C ARG A 86 19.61 -15.93 2.07
N ARG A 87 18.89 -15.36 3.05
CA ARG A 87 19.25 -15.48 4.48
C ARG A 87 18.41 -16.50 5.25
N ALA A 88 17.55 -17.26 4.58
CA ALA A 88 16.71 -18.29 5.19
C ALA A 88 16.81 -19.65 4.48
N ALA A 89 18.01 -20.02 4.03
CA ALA A 89 18.32 -21.35 3.52
C ALA A 89 19.65 -21.81 4.13
#